data_AF-A0A1F2JJY2-F1
#
_entry.id   AF-A0A1F2JJY2-F1
#
_cell.length_a   1.000
_cell.length_b   1.000
_cell.length_c   1.000
_cell.angle_alpha   90.00
_cell.angle_beta   90.00
_cell.angle_gamma   90.00
#
_symmetry.space_group_name_H-M   'P 1'
#
loop_
_entity.id
_entity.type
_entity.pdbx_description
1 polymer ?
#
loop_
_entity_poly.entity_id
_entity_poly.type
_entity_poly.pdbx_seq_one_letter_code
_entity_poly.pdbx_strand_id
1 'polypeptide(L)'
;MSLQEKYKVLLDTAQSSGVNDLNYAEMDGVLQIRGTAPTADVKNKLWEIYGNIDPNFQTGDVVLNVDVATEVPGSQVKVITENSNLNIRKGPGTDQPIVGKAAKGEIITLISKANDQWWLVRTKDNEEGYCYAQYLESV
;
A
#
# COMPACT_ATOMS: atom_id res chain seq x y z
N MET A 1 19.94 15.81 9.11
CA MET A 1 19.20 14.63 9.62
C MET A 1 19.05 13.68 8.46
N SER A 2 19.45 12.44 8.64
CA SER A 2 19.23 11.39 7.64
C SER A 2 17.73 11.11 7.50
N LEU A 3 17.30 10.56 6.35
CA LEU A 3 15.91 10.12 6.20
C LEU A 3 15.61 8.98 7.19
N GLN A 4 16.61 8.15 7.50
CA GLN A 4 16.52 7.10 8.51
C GLN A 4 16.13 7.62 9.90
N GLU A 5 16.71 8.76 10.33
CA GLU A 5 16.33 9.39 11.59
C GLU A 5 14.91 9.97 11.55
N LYS A 6 14.52 10.60 10.43
CA LYS A 6 13.16 11.14 10.23
C LYS A 6 12.10 10.03 10.27
N TYR A 7 12.38 8.90 9.62
CA TYR A 7 11.46 7.75 9.53
C TYR A 7 11.75 6.65 10.54
N LYS A 8 12.50 6.95 11.60
CA LYS A 8 12.91 5.96 12.61
C LYS A 8 11.72 5.20 13.19
N VAL A 9 10.63 5.91 13.52
CA VAL A 9 9.40 5.33 14.06
C VAL A 9 8.77 4.32 13.11
N LEU A 10 8.81 4.60 11.81
CA LEU A 10 8.30 3.71 10.78
C LEU A 10 9.15 2.44 10.68
N LEU A 11 10.48 2.56 10.72
CA LEU A 11 11.41 1.43 10.72
C LEU A 11 11.25 0.55 11.97
N ASP A 12 11.21 1.16 13.16
CA ASP A 12 10.98 0.46 14.42
C ASP A 12 9.64 -0.28 14.40
N THR A 13 8.60 0.34 13.83
CA THR A 13 7.28 -0.29 13.72
C THR A 13 7.30 -1.44 12.73
N ALA A 14 7.99 -1.34 11.59
CA ALA A 14 8.11 -2.44 10.64
C ALA A 14 8.79 -3.65 11.28
N GLN A 15 9.87 -3.41 12.03
CA GLN A 15 10.59 -4.46 12.75
C GLN A 15 9.73 -5.07 13.87
N SER A 16 9.03 -4.24 14.64
CA SER A 16 8.17 -4.69 15.76
C SER A 16 6.90 -5.40 15.28
N SER A 17 6.39 -5.06 14.10
CA SER A 17 5.18 -5.65 13.52
C SER A 17 5.43 -7.01 12.84
N GLY A 18 6.66 -7.53 12.89
CA GLY A 18 7.00 -8.84 12.35
C GLY A 18 7.05 -8.87 10.81
N VAL A 19 7.43 -7.77 10.17
CA VAL A 19 7.69 -7.75 8.72
C VAL A 19 8.89 -8.67 8.44
N ASN A 20 8.67 -9.69 7.62
CA ASN A 20 9.72 -10.61 7.17
C ASN A 20 10.61 -9.94 6.12
N ASP A 21 11.87 -10.35 6.05
CA ASP A 21 12.86 -9.82 5.07
C ASP A 21 12.94 -8.29 5.05
N LEU A 22 12.73 -7.66 6.22
CA LEU A 22 12.78 -6.20 6.34
C LEU A 22 14.19 -5.70 5.99
N ASN A 23 14.28 -4.93 4.92
CA ASN A 23 15.50 -4.31 4.44
C ASN A 23 15.22 -2.84 4.13
N TYR A 24 16.08 -1.95 4.59
CA TYR A 24 15.97 -0.52 4.31
C TYR A 24 17.31 0.08 3.93
N ALA A 25 17.33 0.92 2.90
CA ALA A 25 18.52 1.57 2.39
C ALA A 25 18.18 2.97 1.87
N GLU A 26 19.06 3.93 2.12
CA GLU A 26 18.96 5.26 1.53
C GLU A 26 19.77 5.28 0.22
N MET A 27 19.12 5.60 -0.90
CA MET A 27 19.73 5.64 -2.23
C MET A 27 19.23 6.86 -2.97
N ASP A 28 20.14 7.68 -3.51
CA ASP A 28 19.82 8.91 -4.25
C ASP A 28 18.88 9.87 -3.49
N GLY A 29 19.01 9.94 -2.16
CA GLY A 29 18.15 10.77 -1.31
C GLY A 29 16.74 10.21 -1.08
N VAL A 30 16.54 8.91 -1.34
CA VAL A 30 15.28 8.20 -1.11
C VAL A 30 15.51 7.00 -0.20
N LEU A 31 14.73 6.90 0.88
CA LEU A 31 14.71 5.77 1.78
C LEU A 31 13.84 4.66 1.19
N GLN A 32 14.48 3.63 0.65
CA GLN A 32 13.79 2.42 0.20
C GLN A 32 13.62 1.48 1.37
N ILE A 33 12.39 1.06 1.64
CA ILE A 33 12.05 0.09 2.68
C ILE A 33 11.35 -1.06 1.99
N ARG A 34 11.83 -2.28 2.20
CA ARG A 34 11.34 -3.50 1.57
C ARG A 34 11.06 -4.55 2.62
N GLY A 35 10.05 -5.37 2.41
CA GLY A 35 9.77 -6.51 3.28
C GLY A 35 8.41 -7.13 2.99
N THR A 36 8.07 -8.17 3.74
CA THR A 36 6.79 -8.88 3.62
C THR A 36 6.03 -8.78 4.93
N ALA A 37 4.95 -8.00 4.92
CA ALA A 37 4.04 -7.89 6.05
C ALA A 37 3.20 -9.17 6.19
N PRO A 38 3.06 -9.72 7.41
CA PRO A 38 2.25 -10.93 7.61
C PRO A 38 0.75 -10.68 7.38
N THR A 39 0.28 -9.46 7.66
CA THR A 39 -1.12 -9.07 7.48
C THR A 39 -1.21 -7.69 6.85
N ALA A 40 -2.39 -7.40 6.27
CA ALA A 40 -2.67 -6.09 5.72
C ALA A 40 -2.76 -5.00 6.79
N ASP A 41 -3.15 -5.33 8.02
CA ASP A 41 -3.14 -4.39 9.14
C ASP A 41 -1.72 -3.87 9.43
N VAL A 42 -0.72 -4.74 9.37
CA VAL A 42 0.69 -4.33 9.51
C VAL A 42 1.07 -3.36 8.38
N LYS A 43 0.73 -3.69 7.14
CA LYS A 43 1.00 -2.80 6.00
C LYS A 43 0.28 -1.46 6.16
N ASN A 44 -1.02 -1.45 6.48
CA ASN A 44 -1.80 -0.24 6.70
C ASN A 44 -1.19 0.63 7.79
N LYS A 45 -0.77 0.03 8.92
CA LYS A 45 -0.12 0.74 10.02
C LYS A 45 1.16 1.43 9.58
N LEU A 46 1.97 0.80 8.73
CA LEU A 46 3.18 1.43 8.18
C LEU A 46 2.84 2.63 7.30
N TRP A 47 1.82 2.51 6.44
CA TRP A 47 1.35 3.61 5.61
C TRP A 47 0.72 4.74 6.43
N GLU A 48 0.02 4.42 7.51
CA GLU A 48 -0.55 5.40 8.45
C GLU A 48 0.55 6.19 9.15
N ILE A 49 1.58 5.52 9.67
CA ILE A 49 2.74 6.18 10.26
C ILE A 49 3.45 7.04 9.21
N TYR A 50 3.60 6.52 7.98
CA TYR A 50 4.20 7.29 6.90
C TYR A 50 3.41 8.58 6.62
N GLY A 51 2.07 8.48 6.50
CA GLY A 51 1.19 9.63 6.31
C GLY A 51 1.15 10.60 7.50
N ASN A 52 1.35 10.11 8.73
CA ASN A 52 1.48 10.99 9.90
C ASN A 52 2.80 11.78 9.89
N ILE A 53 3.88 11.19 9.37
CA ILE A 53 5.19 11.86 9.25
C ILE A 53 5.20 12.80 8.03
N ASP A 54 4.63 12.36 6.91
CA ASP A 54 4.53 13.11 5.66
C ASP A 54 3.09 13.02 5.08
N PRO A 55 2.19 13.92 5.51
CA PRO A 55 0.79 13.88 5.09
C PRO A 55 0.57 14.25 3.62
N ASN A 56 1.57 14.87 2.98
CA ASN A 56 1.46 15.24 1.57
C ASN A 56 2.00 14.14 0.66
N PHE A 57 2.76 13.15 1.18
CA PHE A 57 3.45 12.12 0.39
C PHE A 57 4.28 12.71 -0.79
N GLN A 58 4.61 14.00 -0.72
CA GLN A 58 5.11 14.80 -1.84
C GLN A 58 6.63 14.78 -1.96
N THR A 59 7.31 14.37 -0.90
CA THR A 59 8.76 14.53 -0.83
C THR A 59 9.51 13.50 -1.67
N GLY A 60 8.86 12.40 -2.08
CA GLY A 60 9.56 11.29 -2.72
C GLY A 60 10.65 10.69 -1.82
N ASP A 61 10.70 11.08 -0.54
CA ASP A 61 11.75 10.75 0.42
C ASP A 61 11.74 9.26 0.78
N VAL A 62 10.61 8.56 0.59
CA VAL A 62 10.44 7.16 1.00
C VAL A 62 9.73 6.37 -0.07
N VAL A 63 10.26 5.18 -0.34
CA VAL A 63 9.64 4.17 -1.16
C VAL A 63 9.36 2.95 -0.28
N LEU A 64 8.10 2.78 0.10
CA LEU A 64 7.64 1.65 0.90
C LEU A 64 7.20 0.49 0.00
N ASN A 65 8.08 -0.49 -0.18
CA ASN A 65 7.86 -1.72 -0.92
C ASN A 65 7.58 -2.87 0.06
N VAL A 66 6.50 -2.76 0.80
CA VAL A 66 6.06 -3.83 1.71
C VAL A 66 4.88 -4.54 1.08
N ASP A 67 5.04 -5.83 0.80
CA ASP A 67 4.01 -6.70 0.25
C ASP A 67 3.32 -7.46 1.37
N VAL A 68 2.02 -7.69 1.29
CA VAL A 68 1.33 -8.57 2.26
C VAL A 68 1.48 -10.02 1.83
N ALA A 69 1.66 -10.92 2.80
CA ALA A 69 1.64 -12.35 2.57
C ALA A 69 0.41 -12.78 1.73
N THR A 70 0.61 -13.73 0.81
CA THR A 70 -0.43 -14.14 -0.15
C THR A 70 -1.60 -14.89 0.50
N GLU A 71 -1.44 -15.36 1.73
CA GLU A 71 -2.43 -16.16 2.46
C GLU A 71 -3.50 -15.34 3.19
N VAL A 72 -3.50 -14.01 3.06
CA VAL A 72 -4.50 -13.19 3.76
C VAL A 72 -5.89 -13.39 3.14
N PRO A 73 -6.89 -13.89 3.91
CA PRO A 73 -8.26 -13.98 3.43
C PRO A 73 -8.81 -12.58 3.22
N GLY A 74 -9.21 -12.28 2.00
CA GLY A 74 -9.86 -11.02 1.64
C GLY A 74 -11.27 -11.24 1.12
N SER A 75 -12.11 -10.21 1.24
CA SER A 75 -13.44 -10.20 0.63
C SER A 75 -13.34 -9.95 -0.86
N GLN A 76 -14.26 -10.47 -1.67
CA GLN A 76 -14.30 -10.12 -3.08
C GLN A 76 -15.01 -8.78 -3.27
N VAL A 77 -14.47 -7.93 -4.15
CA VAL A 77 -15.09 -6.66 -4.56
C VAL A 77 -15.04 -6.55 -6.07
N LYS A 78 -16.05 -5.91 -6.64
CA LYS A 78 -16.18 -5.66 -8.07
C LYS A 78 -15.82 -4.21 -8.39
N VAL A 79 -15.06 -4.03 -9.45
CA VAL A 79 -14.72 -2.70 -9.97
C VAL A 79 -15.91 -2.12 -10.71
N ILE A 80 -16.43 -0.98 -10.27
CA ILE A 80 -17.64 -0.32 -10.82
C ILE A 80 -17.32 0.99 -11.56
N THR A 81 -16.11 1.15 -12.07
CA THR A 81 -15.71 2.36 -12.80
C THR A 81 -16.60 2.63 -14.02
N GLU A 82 -16.87 3.90 -14.32
CA GLU A 82 -17.80 4.25 -15.41
C GLU A 82 -17.17 4.08 -16.80
N ASN A 83 -16.10 4.85 -17.07
CA ASN A 83 -15.49 4.97 -18.40
C ASN A 83 -13.97 4.68 -18.43
N SER A 84 -13.36 4.35 -17.28
CA SER A 84 -11.90 4.21 -17.15
C SER A 84 -11.53 2.97 -16.33
N ASN A 85 -10.32 2.47 -16.50
CA ASN A 85 -9.78 1.41 -15.65
C ASN A 85 -9.46 1.96 -14.26
N LEU A 86 -9.67 1.13 -13.22
CA LEU A 86 -9.28 1.46 -11.86
C LEU A 86 -7.76 1.32 -11.75
N ASN A 87 -7.09 2.41 -11.40
CA ASN A 87 -5.64 2.39 -11.17
C ASN A 87 -5.37 1.90 -9.75
N ILE A 88 -4.55 0.86 -9.64
CA ILE A 88 -4.06 0.30 -8.38
C ILE A 88 -2.66 0.85 -8.17
N ARG A 89 -2.49 1.60 -7.09
CA ARG A 89 -1.26 2.34 -6.77
C ARG A 89 -0.53 1.69 -5.62
N LYS A 90 0.77 1.97 -5.49
CA LYS A 90 1.59 1.33 -4.45
C LYS A 90 1.21 1.73 -3.02
N GLY A 91 0.69 2.95 -2.85
CA GLY A 91 0.28 3.51 -1.57
C GLY A 91 -1.06 4.25 -1.64
N PRO A 92 -1.64 4.62 -0.48
CA PRO A 92 -2.83 5.45 -0.40
C PRO A 92 -2.49 6.90 -0.80
N GLY A 93 -2.62 7.23 -2.09
CA GLY A 93 -2.37 8.57 -2.60
C GLY A 93 -2.39 8.64 -4.13
N THR A 94 -2.80 9.78 -4.69
CA THR A 94 -2.87 10.01 -6.14
C THR A 94 -1.50 10.13 -6.82
N ASP A 95 -0.48 10.47 -6.04
CA ASP A 95 0.91 10.66 -6.51
C ASP A 95 1.72 9.35 -6.46
N GLN A 96 1.17 8.30 -5.86
CA GLN A 96 1.82 7.00 -5.75
C GLN A 96 1.89 6.30 -7.10
N PRO A 97 3.00 5.61 -7.43
CA PRO A 97 3.16 4.93 -8.70
C PRO A 97 2.08 3.86 -8.89
N ILE A 98 1.55 3.77 -10.11
CA ILE A 98 0.56 2.75 -10.50
C ILE A 98 1.30 1.43 -10.64
N VAL A 99 0.93 0.45 -9.82
CA VAL A 99 1.50 -0.90 -9.86
C VAL A 99 0.63 -1.84 -10.71
N GLY A 100 -0.68 -1.59 -10.79
CA GLY A 100 -1.60 -2.42 -11.58
C GLY A 100 -2.84 -1.65 -12.04
N LYS A 101 -3.65 -2.28 -12.90
CA LYS A 101 -4.92 -1.72 -13.38
C LYS A 101 -5.98 -2.80 -13.43
N ALA A 102 -7.18 -2.48 -12.96
CA ALA A 102 -8.34 -3.37 -13.04
C ALA A 102 -9.41 -2.80 -13.98
N ALA A 103 -9.98 -3.65 -14.83
CA ALA A 103 -11.05 -3.25 -15.74
C ALA A 103 -12.40 -3.16 -15.03
N LYS A 104 -13.35 -2.44 -15.62
CA LYS A 104 -14.74 -2.41 -15.13
C LYS A 104 -15.32 -3.83 -15.12
N GLY A 105 -15.98 -4.16 -14.02
CA GLY A 105 -16.63 -5.46 -13.80
C GLY A 105 -15.66 -6.55 -13.34
N GLU A 106 -14.37 -6.26 -13.24
CA GLU A 106 -13.38 -7.19 -12.73
C GLU A 106 -13.57 -7.40 -11.23
N ILE A 107 -13.44 -8.66 -10.78
CA ILE A 107 -13.52 -9.03 -9.38
C ILE A 107 -12.09 -9.12 -8.86
N ILE A 108 -11.80 -8.35 -7.82
CA ILE A 108 -10.52 -8.33 -7.13
C ILE A 108 -10.73 -8.66 -5.65
N THR A 109 -9.64 -9.01 -4.96
CA THR A 109 -9.68 -9.36 -3.55
C THR A 109 -9.41 -8.11 -2.72
N LEU A 110 -10.41 -7.64 -1.98
CA LEU A 110 -10.24 -6.64 -0.92
C LEU A 110 -9.53 -7.29 0.26
N ILE A 111 -8.28 -6.87 0.49
CA ILE A 111 -7.48 -7.37 1.60
C ILE A 111 -7.77 -6.56 2.86
N SER A 112 -7.74 -5.23 2.76
CA SER A 112 -8.03 -4.36 3.91
C SER A 112 -8.41 -2.95 3.51
N LYS A 113 -9.00 -2.21 4.43
CA LYS A 113 -9.36 -0.80 4.25
C LYS A 113 -8.36 0.06 4.99
N ALA A 114 -7.46 0.74 4.26
CA ALA A 114 -6.49 1.63 4.91
C ALA A 114 -7.14 2.90 5.43
N ASN A 115 -8.12 3.45 4.72
CA ASN A 115 -8.95 4.56 5.17
C ASN A 115 -10.29 4.59 4.40
N ASP A 116 -11.11 5.62 4.64
CA ASP A 116 -12.42 5.78 3.98
C ASP A 116 -12.33 5.90 2.45
N GLN A 117 -11.22 6.41 1.93
CA GLN A 117 -11.03 6.66 0.50
C GLN A 117 -10.17 5.60 -0.19
N TRP A 118 -9.25 4.95 0.51
CA TRP A 118 -8.23 4.06 -0.04
C TRP A 118 -8.29 2.67 0.57
N TRP A 119 -8.54 1.69 -0.27
CA TRP A 119 -8.60 0.29 0.12
C TRP A 119 -7.45 -0.49 -0.52
N LEU A 120 -6.84 -1.38 0.26
CA LEU A 120 -5.84 -2.33 -0.19
C LEU A 120 -6.53 -3.52 -0.84
N VAL A 121 -6.22 -3.74 -2.11
CA VAL A 121 -6.77 -4.80 -2.94
C VAL A 121 -5.65 -5.60 -3.59
N ARG A 122 -5.97 -6.82 -4.01
CA ARG A 122 -5.11 -7.67 -4.80
C ARG A 122 -5.83 -8.16 -6.03
N THR A 123 -5.20 -7.97 -7.18
CA THR A 123 -5.71 -8.42 -8.47
C THR A 123 -5.56 -9.94 -8.60
N LYS A 124 -6.23 -10.51 -9.60
CA LYS A 124 -6.05 -11.90 -10.02
C LYS A 124 -4.60 -12.25 -10.41
N ASP A 125 -3.82 -11.25 -10.83
CA ASP A 125 -2.42 -11.40 -11.23
C ASP A 125 -1.47 -11.38 -10.02
N ASN A 126 -2.01 -11.47 -8.80
CA ASN A 126 -1.31 -11.32 -7.52
C ASN A 126 -0.65 -9.95 -7.33
N GLU A 127 -1.05 -8.94 -8.10
CA GLU A 127 -0.59 -7.57 -7.90
C GLU A 127 -1.38 -6.93 -6.77
N GLU A 128 -0.67 -6.44 -5.77
CA GLU A 128 -1.26 -5.80 -4.60
C GLU A 128 -1.04 -4.29 -4.62
N GLY A 129 -2.08 -3.54 -4.29
CA GLY A 129 -1.95 -2.11 -4.07
C GLY A 129 -3.24 -1.46 -3.60
N TYR A 130 -3.21 -0.14 -3.54
CA TYR A 130 -4.31 0.69 -3.08
C TYR A 130 -5.08 1.28 -4.23
N CYS A 131 -6.40 1.29 -4.11
CA CYS A 131 -7.27 1.96 -5.04
C CYS A 131 -8.39 2.70 -4.31
N TYR A 132 -9.08 3.56 -5.06
CA TYR A 132 -10.16 4.37 -4.52
C TYR A 132 -11.39 3.53 -4.22
N ALA A 133 -11.83 3.54 -2.97
CA ALA A 133 -12.97 2.79 -2.46
C ALA A 133 -14.28 3.12 -3.18
N GLN A 134 -14.46 4.36 -3.62
CA GLN A 134 -15.66 4.81 -4.35
C GLN A 134 -15.89 4.05 -5.68
N TYR A 135 -14.87 3.39 -6.22
CA TYR A 135 -14.96 2.61 -7.45
C TYR A 135 -15.05 1.10 -7.22
N LEU A 136 -15.23 0.69 -5.96
CA LEU A 136 -15.36 -0.70 -5.56
C LEU A 136 -16.75 -0.95 -4.95
N GLU A 137 -17.33 -2.08 -5.28
CA GLU A 137 -18.59 -2.56 -4.73
C GLU A 137 -18.38 -3.96 -4.14
N SER A 138 -18.87 -4.23 -2.93
CA SER A 138 -18.87 -5.58 -2.37
C SER A 138 -19.80 -6.48 -3.18
N VAL A 139 -19.32 -7.67 -3.55
CA VAL A 139 -20.15 -8.70 -4.22
C VAL A 139 -20.83 -9.63 -3.25
#